data_AF-A0A2N3I7B8-F1
#
_entry.id   AF-A0A2N3I7B8-F1
#
_cell.length_a   1.000
_cell.length_b   1.000
_cell.length_c   1.000
_cell.angle_alpha   90.00
_cell.angle_beta   90.00
_cell.angle_gamma   90.00
#
_symmetry.space_group_name_H-M   'P 1'
#
loop_
_entity.id
_entity.type
_entity.pdbx_description
1 polymer ?
#
loop_
_entity_poly.entity_id
_entity_poly.type
_entity_poly.pdbx_seq_one_letter_code
_entity_poly.pdbx_strand_id
1 'polypeptide(L)'
;MSNSQYSAKQNYKIINLSLAGIILCIFIYSALFSPKECNHPIPSFYTQITNEISPSTGLSRSFSAIVRGNLQQALAFNPFGLQIFLFFAFQFIFRILSFSLINDKFQLIKPTILMDIILSLIGFYLAFRPLILFTLKLFQKSIVNYGS
;
A
#
# COMPACT_ATOMS: atom_id res chain seq x y z
N MET A 1 2.94 -27.25 -24.13
CA MET A 1 2.39 -26.45 -23.01
C MET A 1 0.87 -26.48 -23.16
N SER A 2 0.10 -26.75 -22.10
CA SER A 2 -1.36 -26.78 -22.23
C SER A 2 -1.91 -25.35 -22.45
N ASN A 3 -2.98 -25.21 -23.24
CA ASN A 3 -3.63 -23.91 -23.48
C ASN A 3 -3.99 -23.19 -22.17
N SER A 4 -4.37 -23.94 -21.14
CA SER A 4 -4.64 -23.42 -19.79
C SER A 4 -3.42 -22.77 -19.13
N GLN A 5 -2.22 -23.36 -19.24
CA GLN A 5 -1.02 -22.78 -18.67
C GLN A 5 -0.55 -21.53 -19.43
N TYR A 6 -0.72 -21.50 -20.75
CA TYR A 6 -0.40 -20.31 -21.53
C TYR A 6 -1.31 -19.13 -21.14
N SER A 7 -2.63 -19.35 -21.08
CA SER A 7 -3.60 -18.34 -20.66
C SER A 7 -3.31 -17.83 -19.24
N ALA A 8 -3.00 -18.72 -18.30
CA ALA A 8 -2.66 -18.34 -16.93
C ALA A 8 -1.45 -17.40 -16.84
N LYS A 9 -0.39 -17.64 -17.65
CA LYS A 9 0.79 -16.77 -17.70
C LYS A 9 0.45 -15.39 -18.25
N GLN A 10 -0.27 -15.34 -19.36
CA GLN A 10 -0.66 -14.07 -19.99
C GLN A 10 -1.50 -13.22 -19.02
N ASN A 11 -2.51 -13.83 -18.39
CA ASN A 11 -3.33 -13.16 -17.39
C ASN A 11 -2.50 -12.67 -16.20
N TYR A 12 -1.60 -13.51 -15.69
CA TYR A 12 -0.72 -13.14 -14.58
C TYR A 12 0.20 -11.96 -14.94
N LYS A 13 0.75 -11.91 -16.15
CA LYS A 13 1.54 -10.76 -16.61
C LYS A 13 0.71 -9.49 -16.68
N ILE A 14 -0.49 -9.56 -17.25
CA ILE A 14 -1.41 -8.41 -17.33
C ILE A 14 -1.74 -7.90 -15.93
N ILE A 15 -2.09 -8.80 -15.00
CA ILE A 15 -2.39 -8.44 -13.61
C ILE A 15 -1.19 -7.75 -12.94
N ASN A 16 0.01 -8.31 -13.05
CA ASN A 16 1.21 -7.71 -12.44
C ASN A 16 1.51 -6.33 -13.05
N LEU A 17 1.37 -6.17 -14.37
CA LEU A 17 1.59 -4.89 -15.03
C LEU A 17 0.57 -3.84 -14.58
N SER A 18 -0.70 -4.19 -14.49
CA SER A 18 -1.76 -3.31 -13.98
C SER A 18 -1.50 -2.89 -12.54
N LEU A 19 -1.16 -3.84 -11.66
CA LEU A 19 -0.82 -3.56 -10.26
C LEU A 19 0.43 -2.69 -10.15
N ALA A 20 1.46 -2.96 -10.94
CA ALA A 20 2.66 -2.11 -11.00
C ALA A 20 2.30 -0.68 -11.41
N GLY A 21 1.44 -0.52 -12.43
CA GLY A 21 0.96 0.79 -12.89
C GLY A 21 0.21 1.55 -11.79
N ILE A 22 -0.68 0.88 -11.05
CA ILE A 22 -1.40 1.51 -9.93
C ILE A 22 -0.42 1.96 -8.85
N ILE A 23 0.54 1.13 -8.46
CA ILE A 23 1.55 1.50 -7.46
C ILE A 23 2.44 2.63 -7.96
N LEU A 24 2.81 2.63 -9.24
CA LEU A 24 3.57 3.70 -9.85
C LEU A 24 2.81 5.04 -9.78
N CYS A 25 1.49 5.05 -10.01
CA CYS A 25 0.67 6.25 -9.84
C CYS A 25 0.72 6.79 -8.41
N ILE A 26 0.74 5.90 -7.39
CA ILE A 26 0.89 6.31 -5.98
C ILE A 26 2.25 6.99 -5.75
N PHE A 27 3.33 6.45 -6.32
CA PHE A 27 4.66 7.06 -6.22
C PHE A 27 4.77 8.37 -6.98
N ILE A 28 4.22 8.46 -8.19
CA ILE A 28 4.17 9.69 -8.98
C ILE A 28 3.42 10.76 -8.20
N TYR A 29 2.24 10.44 -7.67
CA TYR A 29 1.48 11.36 -6.83
C TYR A 29 2.32 11.85 -5.64
N SER A 30 3.00 10.93 -4.95
CA SER A 30 3.85 11.28 -3.81
C SER A 30 5.06 12.13 -4.20
N ALA A 31 5.64 11.92 -5.38
CA ALA A 31 6.77 12.70 -5.88
C ALA A 31 6.35 14.13 -6.26
N LEU A 32 5.23 14.27 -6.97
CA LEU A 32 4.73 15.54 -7.50
C LEU A 32 4.20 16.46 -6.39
N PHE A 33 3.45 15.92 -5.42
CA PHE A 33 2.87 16.73 -4.36
C PHE A 33 3.86 16.93 -3.21
N SER A 34 4.22 18.19 -2.93
CA SER A 34 5.16 18.55 -1.85
C SER A 34 4.50 18.63 -0.48
N PRO A 35 5.16 18.19 0.61
CA PRO A 35 4.68 18.42 1.97
C PRO A 35 4.81 19.89 2.40
N LYS A 36 5.57 20.73 1.68
CA LYS A 36 5.87 22.12 2.07
C LYS A 36 4.75 23.12 1.74
N GLU A 37 3.87 22.82 0.80
CA GLU A 37 2.82 23.77 0.35
C GLU A 37 1.43 23.36 0.79
N CYS A 38 1.25 23.11 2.08
CA CYS A 38 -0.08 23.03 2.67
C CYS A 38 0.01 23.52 4.12
N ASN A 39 -0.08 24.84 4.31
CA ASN A 39 -0.70 25.44 5.50
C ASN A 39 -2.19 25.05 5.53
N HIS A 40 -2.46 23.74 5.59
CA HIS A 40 -3.80 23.22 5.74
C HIS A 40 -3.91 22.60 7.13
N PRO A 41 -4.43 23.36 8.10
CA PRO A 41 -5.17 22.79 9.20
C PRO A 41 -6.49 22.32 8.59
N ILE A 42 -6.44 21.25 7.79
CA ILE A 42 -7.61 20.40 7.68
C ILE A 42 -7.33 19.34 8.75
N PRO A 43 -7.68 19.61 10.02
CA PRO A 43 -7.76 18.52 10.98
C PRO A 43 -8.63 17.47 10.30
N SER A 44 -8.20 16.20 10.34
CA SER A 44 -9.08 15.15 9.85
C SER A 44 -10.43 15.33 10.56
N PHE A 45 -11.55 15.16 9.86
CA PHE A 45 -12.89 15.21 10.48
C PHE A 45 -12.95 14.38 11.78
N TYR A 46 -12.14 13.33 11.84
CA TYR A 46 -11.95 12.48 13.01
C TYR A 46 -11.27 13.19 14.20
N THR A 47 -10.22 13.97 13.97
CA THR A 47 -9.47 14.69 15.02
C THR A 47 -10.32 15.79 15.66
N GLN A 48 -11.21 16.44 14.90
CA GLN A 48 -12.16 17.43 15.43
C GLN A 48 -13.22 16.83 16.35
N ILE A 49 -13.63 15.58 16.10
CA ILE A 49 -14.71 14.92 16.85
C ILE A 49 -14.17 14.08 18.02
N THR A 50 -12.97 13.52 17.90
CA THR A 50 -12.47 12.49 18.84
C THR A 50 -11.21 12.84 19.61
N ASN A 51 -10.52 13.95 19.29
CA ASN A 51 -9.18 14.30 19.81
C ASN A 51 -8.09 13.23 19.58
N GLU A 52 -8.37 12.15 18.85
CA GLU A 52 -7.39 11.12 18.50
C GLU A 52 -6.85 11.34 17.08
N ILE A 53 -5.53 11.23 16.93
CA ILE A 53 -4.85 11.32 15.63
C ILE A 53 -5.03 9.98 14.91
N SER A 54 -5.77 9.97 13.80
CA SER A 54 -5.91 8.76 12.99
C SER A 54 -4.55 8.32 12.44
N PRO A 55 -4.20 7.01 12.46
CA PRO A 55 -3.00 6.47 11.83
C PRO A 55 -2.92 6.70 10.32
N SER A 56 -4.03 7.07 9.66
CA SER A 56 -4.04 7.49 8.24
C SER A 56 -3.65 8.95 8.02
N THR A 57 -3.59 9.76 9.08
CA THR A 57 -3.25 11.19 8.99
C THR A 57 -1.78 11.36 8.60
N GLY A 58 -1.48 12.26 7.66
CA GLY A 58 -0.10 12.56 7.27
C GLY A 58 0.59 11.50 6.42
N LEU A 59 -0.08 10.40 6.04
CA LEU A 59 0.50 9.29 5.28
C LEU A 59 1.02 9.74 3.90
N SER A 60 0.24 10.53 3.16
CA SER A 60 0.67 11.10 1.87
C SER A 60 1.85 12.07 2.02
N ARG A 61 1.89 12.86 3.10
CA ARG A 61 3.01 13.76 3.39
C ARG A 61 4.28 12.97 3.74
N SER A 62 4.11 11.90 4.51
CA SER A 62 5.18 10.95 4.83
C SER A 62 5.75 10.33 3.57
N PHE A 63 4.91 9.83 2.65
CA PHE A 63 5.37 9.27 1.37
C PHE A 63 6.14 10.28 0.53
N SER A 64 5.65 11.51 0.41
CA SER A 64 6.37 12.57 -0.32
C SER A 64 7.73 12.90 0.32
N ALA A 65 7.80 12.95 1.65
CA ALA A 65 9.06 13.14 2.36
C ALA A 65 10.04 11.97 2.14
N ILE A 66 9.55 10.73 2.10
CA ILE A 66 10.37 9.54 1.79
C ILE A 66 10.94 9.62 0.37
N VAL A 67 10.11 9.93 -0.63
CA VAL A 67 10.56 10.07 -2.03
C VAL A 67 11.63 11.15 -2.18
N ARG A 68 11.58 12.20 -1.34
CA ARG A 68 12.58 13.28 -1.30
C ARG A 68 13.81 12.96 -0.45
N GLY A 69 13.92 11.76 0.10
CA GLY A 69 15.04 11.32 0.93
C GLY A 69 15.02 11.86 2.37
N ASN A 70 13.93 12.52 2.80
CA ASN A 70 13.82 13.07 4.16
C ASN A 70 13.05 12.12 5.09
N LEU A 71 13.74 11.10 5.58
CA LEU A 71 13.15 10.09 6.47
C LEU A 71 12.75 10.66 7.84
N GLN A 72 13.47 11.65 8.35
CA GLN A 72 13.13 12.28 9.63
C GLN A 72 11.78 13.00 9.56
N GLN A 73 11.55 13.81 8.51
CA GLN A 73 10.25 14.44 8.30
C GLN A 73 9.16 13.42 7.99
N ALA A 74 9.49 12.34 7.26
CA ALA A 74 8.53 11.29 6.99
C ALA A 74 7.98 10.63 8.26
N LEU A 75 8.86 10.31 9.20
CA LEU A 75 8.50 9.74 10.50
C LEU A 75 7.72 10.73 11.37
N ALA A 76 8.07 12.03 11.30
CA ALA A 76 7.33 13.08 11.98
C ALA A 76 5.91 13.24 11.43
N PHE A 77 5.70 13.08 10.11
CA PHE A 77 4.37 13.13 9.51
C PHE A 77 3.53 11.89 9.79
N ASN A 78 4.14 10.71 9.77
CA ASN A 78 3.47 9.46 10.12
C ASN A 78 4.50 8.38 10.51
N PRO A 79 4.46 7.85 11.75
CA PRO A 79 5.42 6.83 12.19
C PRO A 79 5.29 5.50 11.45
N PHE A 80 4.12 5.19 10.87
CA PHE A 80 3.87 3.99 10.08
C PHE A 80 4.08 4.22 8.57
N GLY A 81 4.30 5.47 8.15
CA GLY A 81 4.42 5.82 6.73
C GLY A 81 5.57 5.10 6.03
N LEU A 82 6.73 4.98 6.70
CA LEU A 82 7.87 4.26 6.14
C LEU A 82 7.58 2.77 5.89
N GLN A 83 6.93 2.11 6.85
CA GLN A 83 6.58 0.70 6.74
C GLN A 83 5.63 0.44 5.56
N ILE A 84 4.60 1.26 5.42
CA ILE A 84 3.61 1.14 4.36
C ILE A 84 4.23 1.49 3.00
N PHE A 85 5.10 2.51 2.95
CA PHE A 85 5.85 2.85 1.75
C PHE A 85 6.73 1.69 1.27
N LEU A 86 7.46 1.06 2.19
CA LEU A 86 8.31 -0.10 1.87
C LEU A 86 7.50 -1.28 1.37
N PHE A 87 6.29 -1.52 1.89
CA PHE A 87 5.38 -2.52 1.34
C PHE A 87 5.06 -2.23 -0.13
N PHE A 88 4.66 -1.00 -0.46
CA PHE A 88 4.39 -0.64 -1.85
C PHE A 88 5.64 -0.71 -2.72
N ALA A 89 6.81 -0.31 -2.22
CA ALA A 89 8.06 -0.36 -2.97
C ALA A 89 8.48 -1.80 -3.28
N PHE A 90 8.40 -2.68 -2.28
CA PHE A 90 8.62 -4.10 -2.44
C PHE A 90 7.63 -4.71 -3.45
N GLN A 91 6.34 -4.41 -3.30
CA GLN A 91 5.30 -4.88 -4.22
C GLN A 91 5.58 -4.41 -5.65
N PHE A 92 5.91 -3.14 -5.86
CA PHE A 92 6.23 -2.60 -7.18
C PHE A 92 7.39 -3.35 -7.84
N ILE A 93 8.50 -3.51 -7.13
CA ILE A 93 9.67 -4.27 -7.64
C ILE A 93 9.26 -5.71 -7.95
N PHE A 94 8.53 -6.36 -7.04
CA PHE A 94 8.08 -7.73 -7.25
C PHE A 94 7.18 -7.87 -8.49
N ARG A 95 6.27 -6.92 -8.75
CA ARG A 95 5.41 -6.92 -9.95
C ARG A 95 6.22 -6.79 -11.24
N ILE A 96 7.19 -5.87 -11.27
CA ILE A 96 8.06 -5.66 -12.44
C ILE A 96 8.92 -6.89 -12.70
N LEU A 97 9.49 -7.50 -11.64
CA LEU A 97 10.28 -8.73 -11.76
C LEU A 97 9.41 -9.90 -12.23
N SER A 98 8.23 -10.09 -11.64
CA SER A 98 7.28 -11.14 -12.04
C SER A 98 6.83 -10.99 -13.50
N PHE A 99 6.55 -9.78 -13.95
CA PHE A 99 6.24 -9.50 -15.36
C PHE A 99 7.39 -9.83 -16.31
N SER A 100 8.63 -9.51 -15.90
CA SER A 100 9.83 -9.66 -16.74
C SER A 100 10.34 -11.10 -16.79
N LEU A 101 10.33 -11.81 -15.66
CA LEU A 101 10.87 -13.16 -15.52
C LEU A 101 9.92 -14.24 -16.06
N ILE A 102 8.61 -14.00 -16.03
CA ILE A 102 7.64 -14.98 -16.51
C ILE A 102 7.53 -14.91 -18.03
N ASN A 103 8.03 -15.98 -18.65
CA ASN A 103 8.03 -16.20 -20.08
C ASN A 103 7.38 -17.54 -20.44
N ASP A 104 7.34 -17.85 -21.73
CA ASP A 104 6.73 -19.08 -22.23
C ASP A 104 7.43 -20.36 -21.73
N LYS A 105 8.70 -20.27 -21.32
CA LYS A 105 9.47 -21.39 -20.78
C LYS A 105 9.23 -21.62 -19.27
N PHE A 106 8.61 -20.67 -18.56
CA PHE A 106 8.41 -20.77 -17.11
C PHE A 106 7.36 -21.84 -16.73
N GLN A 107 7.75 -22.94 -16.09
CA GLN A 107 6.84 -24.09 -15.87
C GLN A 107 6.05 -24.01 -14.54
N LEU A 108 6.53 -23.22 -13.58
CA LEU A 108 6.04 -23.21 -12.21
C LEU A 108 4.99 -22.10 -11.95
N ILE A 109 4.17 -21.76 -12.94
CA ILE A 109 3.25 -20.61 -12.84
C ILE A 109 2.24 -20.73 -11.69
N LYS A 110 1.67 -21.92 -11.47
CA LYS A 110 0.66 -22.14 -10.41
C LYS A 110 1.23 -21.93 -8.99
N PRO A 111 2.33 -22.60 -8.59
CA PRO A 111 2.91 -22.36 -7.27
C PRO A 111 3.45 -20.93 -7.11
N THR A 112 3.95 -20.29 -8.18
CA THR A 112 4.36 -18.88 -8.14
C THR A 112 3.18 -17.96 -7.83
N ILE A 113 2.03 -18.16 -8.47
CA ILE A 113 0.81 -17.39 -8.18
C ILE A 113 0.39 -17.57 -6.72
N LEU A 114 0.41 -18.81 -6.21
CA LEU A 114 0.02 -19.09 -4.83
C LEU A 114 0.97 -18.40 -3.83
N MET A 115 2.29 -18.51 -4.06
CA MET A 115 3.30 -17.87 -3.22
C MET A 115 3.17 -16.34 -3.22
N ASP A 116 2.90 -15.75 -4.39
CA ASP A 116 2.65 -14.32 -4.55
C ASP A 116 1.45 -13.86 -3.71
N ILE A 117 0.32 -14.57 -3.81
CA ILE A 117 -0.88 -14.27 -3.01
C ILE A 117 -0.55 -14.30 -1.51
N ILE A 118 0.10 -15.38 -1.05
CA ILE A 118 0.44 -15.55 0.37
C ILE A 118 1.37 -14.44 0.84
N LEU A 119 2.45 -14.17 0.10
CA LEU A 119 3.43 -13.15 0.45
C LEU A 119 2.81 -11.75 0.47
N SER A 120 1.94 -11.46 -0.49
CA SER A 120 1.23 -10.19 -0.58
C SER A 120 0.24 -9.99 0.57
N LEU A 121 -0.50 -11.04 0.94
CA LEU A 121 -1.41 -11.00 2.09
C LEU A 121 -0.67 -10.81 3.41
N ILE A 122 0.42 -11.56 3.63
CA ILE A 122 1.24 -11.43 4.84
C ILE A 122 1.87 -10.03 4.89
N GLY A 123 2.47 -9.58 3.80
CA GLY A 123 3.07 -8.24 3.71
C GLY A 123 2.05 -7.14 3.96
N PHE A 124 0.87 -7.25 3.38
CA PHE A 124 -0.23 -6.30 3.59
C PHE A 124 -0.66 -6.27 5.05
N TYR A 125 -0.90 -7.44 5.65
CA TYR A 125 -1.29 -7.53 7.06
C TYR A 125 -0.23 -6.90 7.96
N LEU A 126 1.06 -7.22 7.76
CA LEU A 126 2.14 -6.67 8.57
C LEU A 126 2.24 -5.15 8.42
N ALA A 127 2.19 -4.63 7.20
CA ALA A 127 2.31 -3.20 6.93
C ALA A 127 1.12 -2.37 7.43
N PHE A 128 -0.11 -2.90 7.26
CA PHE A 128 -1.34 -2.18 7.57
C PHE A 128 -1.94 -2.53 8.94
N ARG A 129 -1.33 -3.43 9.72
CA ARG A 129 -1.80 -3.81 11.07
C ARG A 129 -2.21 -2.62 11.96
N PRO A 130 -1.44 -1.52 12.08
CA PRO A 130 -1.81 -0.40 12.94
C PRO A 130 -3.10 0.28 12.48
N LEU A 131 -3.25 0.46 11.17
CA LEU A 131 -4.44 1.06 10.56
C LEU A 131 -5.66 0.14 10.70
N ILE A 132 -5.49 -1.17 10.51
CA ILE A 132 -6.55 -2.16 10.67
C ILE A 132 -7.08 -2.15 12.10
N LEU A 133 -6.19 -2.24 13.10
CA LEU A 133 -6.59 -2.25 14.51
C LEU A 133 -7.30 -0.96 14.92
N PHE A 134 -6.79 0.19 14.48
CA PHE A 134 -7.44 1.47 14.73
C PHE A 134 -8.84 1.53 14.11
N THR A 135 -8.97 1.10 12.86
CA THR A 135 -10.24 1.08 12.13
C THR A 135 -11.25 0.16 12.82
N LEU A 136 -10.84 -1.03 13.28
CA LEU A 136 -11.71 -1.95 14.01
C LEU A 136 -12.18 -1.37 15.35
N LYS A 137 -11.27 -0.77 16.12
CA LYS A 137 -11.60 -0.09 17.40
C LYS A 137 -12.61 1.03 17.18
N LEU A 138 -12.44 1.79 16.10
CA LEU A 138 -13.32 2.87 15.67
C LEU A 138 -14.72 2.35 15.32
N PHE A 139 -14.83 1.29 14.53
CA PHE A 139 -16.11 0.65 14.23
C PHE A 139 -16.82 0.15 15.48
N GLN A 140 -16.11 -0.51 16.39
CA GLN A 140 -16.70 -0.97 17.66
C GLN A 140 -17.25 0.19 18.49
N LYS A 141 -16.49 1.28 18.63
CA LYS A 141 -16.92 2.47 19.39
C LYS A 141 -18.14 3.13 18.76
N SER A 142 -18.20 3.23 17.43
CA SER A 142 -19.35 3.80 16.71
C SER A 142 -20.61 2.96 16.87
N ILE A 143 -20.50 1.62 16.81
CA ILE A 143 -21.65 0.73 17.02
C ILE A 143 -22.19 0.85 18.44
N VAL A 144 -21.31 0.93 19.44
CA VAL A 144 -21.72 1.06 20.85
C VAL A 144 -22.38 2.41 21.14
N ASN A 145 -21.84 3.52 20.60
CA ASN A 145 -22.36 4.87 20.89
C ASN A 145 -23.67 5.24 20.16
N TYR A 146 -24.00 4.58 19.04
CA TYR A 146 -25.26 4.81 18.31
C TYR A 146 -26.31 3.71 18.56
N GLY A 147 -25.98 2.70 19.38
CA GLY A 147 -26.85 1.58 19.75
C GLY A 147 -27.47 1.68 21.15
N SER A 148 -27.29 2.81 21.85
CA SER A 148 -27.83 3.13 23.18
C SER A 148 -28.50 4.49 23.16
#